data_AF-A0A353CB30-F1
#
_entry.id   AF-A0A353CB30-F1
#
_cell.length_a   1.000
_cell.length_b   1.000
_cell.length_c   1.000
_cell.angle_alpha   90.00
_cell.angle_beta   90.00
_cell.angle_gamma   90.00
#
_symmetry.space_group_name_H-M   'P 1'
#
loop_
_entity.id
_entity.type
_entity.pdbx_description
1 polymer ?
#
loop_
_entity_poly.entity_id
_entity_poly.type
_entity_poly.pdbx_seq_one_letter_code
_entity_poly.pdbx_strand_id
1 'polypeptide(L)'
;MIMSENQKLAAKIARLLEADESTDRLAPIFASLEKINHRLDKLEGATAIPKIGSQITTSQHPSQNRFTIAEAIADEVFGRPQNEKACTFEPNARPCDHCAMCSSRGF
;
A
#
# COMPACT_ATOMS: atom_id res chain seq x y z
N MET A 1 29.59 -44.28 14.21
CA MET A 1 29.84 -43.89 15.62
C MET A 1 28.52 -43.90 16.36
N ILE A 2 28.34 -44.76 17.36
CA ILE A 2 27.10 -44.85 18.15
C ILE A 2 27.18 -43.76 19.22
N MET A 3 26.27 -42.78 19.18
CA MET A 3 26.21 -41.73 20.19
C MET A 3 25.80 -42.31 21.54
N SER A 4 26.52 -41.94 22.61
CA SER A 4 26.19 -42.39 23.98
C SER A 4 24.87 -41.77 24.45
N GLU A 5 24.21 -42.40 25.43
CA GLU A 5 22.95 -41.87 25.98
C GLU A 5 23.09 -40.45 26.54
N ASN A 6 24.24 -40.13 27.14
CA ASN A 6 24.54 -38.78 27.61
C ASN A 6 24.61 -37.77 26.45
N GLN A 7 25.14 -38.18 25.29
CA GLN A 7 25.18 -37.31 24.11
C GLN A 7 23.78 -37.10 23.52
N LYS A 8 22.91 -38.11 23.56
CA LYS A 8 21.51 -37.99 23.14
C LYS A 8 20.72 -37.07 24.06
N LEU A 9 20.96 -37.17 25.38
CA LEU A 9 20.33 -36.31 26.38
C LEU A 9 20.78 -34.85 26.21
N ALA A 10 22.08 -34.62 26.04
CA ALA A 10 22.63 -33.28 25.80
C ALA A 10 22.06 -32.63 24.52
N ALA A 11 21.97 -33.40 23.42
CA ALA A 11 21.38 -32.92 22.17
C ALA A 11 19.88 -32.58 22.31
N LYS A 12 19.16 -33.32 23.16
CA LYS A 12 17.74 -33.06 23.44
C LYS A 12 17.54 -31.80 24.29
N ILE A 13 18.40 -31.57 25.27
CA ILE A 13 18.39 -30.35 26.10
C ILE A 13 18.70 -29.11 25.24
N ALA A 14 19.70 -29.19 24.37
CA ALA A 14 20.05 -28.09 23.47
C ALA A 14 18.87 -27.68 22.56
N ARG A 15 18.17 -28.66 21.97
CA ARG A 15 16.97 -28.40 21.16
C ARG A 15 15.81 -27.76 21.92
N LEU A 16 15.65 -28.09 23.21
CA LEU A 16 14.58 -27.51 24.04
C LEU A 16 14.89 -26.04 24.38
N LEU A 17 16.16 -25.73 24.67
CA LEU A 17 16.61 -24.35 24.94
C LEU A 17 16.46 -23.45 23.71
N GLU A 18 16.78 -23.95 22.51
CA GLU A 18 16.57 -23.20 21.26
C GLU A 18 15.09 -22.94 20.95
N ALA A 19 14.20 -23.85 21.37
CA ALA A 19 12.75 -23.67 21.21
C ALA A 19 12.18 -22.64 22.21
N ASP A 20 12.67 -22.60 23.45
CA ASP A 20 12.25 -21.60 24.44
C ASP A 20 12.65 -20.17 24.03
N GLU A 21 13.86 -19.98 23.48
CA GLU A 21 14.33 -18.69 22.92
C GLU A 21 13.41 -18.13 21.83
N SER A 22 12.72 -19.00 21.08
CA SER A 22 11.78 -18.56 20.04
C SER A 22 10.56 -17.86 20.62
N THR A 23 10.12 -18.26 21.81
CA THR A 23 8.97 -17.69 22.52
C THR A 23 9.30 -16.32 23.09
N ASP A 24 10.50 -16.16 23.66
CA ASP A 24 11.00 -14.87 24.17
C ASP A 24 11.20 -13.84 23.05
N ARG A 25 11.58 -14.29 21.85
CA ARG A 25 11.67 -13.42 20.66
C ARG A 25 10.31 -12.92 20.17
N LEU A 26 9.23 -13.64 20.45
CA LEU A 26 7.87 -13.24 20.08
C LEU A 26 7.23 -12.31 21.12
N ALA A 27 7.74 -12.28 22.36
CA ALA A 27 7.26 -11.39 23.42
C ALA A 27 7.16 -9.90 23.00
N PRO A 28 8.16 -9.27 22.35
CA PRO A 28 8.03 -7.89 21.87
C PRO A 28 6.97 -7.72 20.76
N ILE A 29 6.73 -8.76 19.97
CA ILE A 29 5.69 -8.77 18.93
C ILE A 29 4.31 -8.81 19.59
N PHE A 30 4.11 -9.69 20.58
CA PHE A 30 2.87 -9.76 21.34
C PHE A 30 2.57 -8.44 22.08
N ALA A 31 3.58 -7.84 22.70
CA ALA A 31 3.44 -6.53 23.35
C ALA A 31 3.07 -5.41 22.34
N SER A 32 3.61 -5.48 21.12
CA SER A 32 3.28 -4.54 20.05
C SER A 32 1.83 -4.71 19.57
N LEU A 33 1.36 -5.95 19.43
CA LEU A 33 -0.03 -6.25 19.05
C LEU A 33 -1.03 -5.79 20.11
N GLU A 34 -0.74 -6.02 21.39
CA GLU A 34 -1.57 -5.56 22.50
C GLU A 34 -1.71 -4.04 22.50
N LYS A 35 -0.61 -3.31 22.25
CA LYS A 35 -0.62 -1.85 22.11
C LYS A 35 -1.45 -1.36 20.92
N ILE A 36 -1.43 -2.09 19.79
CA ILE A 36 -2.25 -1.76 18.62
C ILE A 36 -3.74 -1.95 18.95
N ASN A 37 -4.11 -3.10 19.52
CA ASN A 37 -5.48 -3.40 19.90
C ASN A 37 -6.04 -2.36 20.88
N HIS A 38 -5.27 -2.01 21.91
CA HIS A 38 -5.68 -0.98 22.86
C HIS A 38 -5.97 0.38 22.21
N ARG A 39 -5.19 0.75 21.19
CA ARG A 39 -5.42 2.00 20.44
C ARG A 39 -6.66 1.91 19.57
N LEU A 40 -6.93 0.75 18.97
CA LEU A 40 -8.15 0.51 18.19
C LEU A 40 -9.39 0.56 19.07
N ASP A 41 -9.39 -0.13 20.21
CA ASP A 41 -10.51 -0.10 21.17
C ASP A 41 -10.85 1.34 21.60
N LYS A 42 -9.82 2.16 21.85
CA LYS A 42 -9.99 3.57 22.21
C LYS A 42 -10.59 4.39 21.06
N LEU A 43 -10.17 4.13 19.82
CA LEU A 43 -10.72 4.80 18.65
C LEU A 43 -12.15 4.36 18.38
N GLU A 44 -12.45 3.07 18.47
CA GLU A 44 -13.80 2.52 18.28
C GLU A 44 -14.76 3.05 19.35
N GLY A 45 -14.32 3.10 20.62
CA GLY A 45 -15.07 3.72 21.72
C GLY A 45 -15.28 5.23 21.55
N ALA A 46 -14.29 5.95 20.98
CA ALA A 46 -14.41 7.37 20.66
C ALA A 46 -15.25 7.65 19.40
N THR A 47 -15.41 6.65 18.52
CA THR A 47 -16.20 6.75 17.28
C THR A 47 -17.65 6.29 17.49
N ALA A 48 -18.04 5.96 18.72
CA ALA A 48 -19.44 5.77 19.13
C ALA A 48 -20.21 7.11 19.21
N ILE A 49 -20.04 7.96 18.20
CA ILE A 49 -20.88 9.13 17.92
C ILE A 49 -21.87 8.68 16.83
N PRO A 50 -23.14 9.14 16.86
CA PRO A 50 -24.22 8.54 16.07
C PRO A 50 -23.85 8.55 14.59
N LYS A 51 -24.46 7.67 13.79
CA LYS A 51 -24.48 7.75 12.32
C LYS A 51 -25.10 9.08 11.88
N ILE A 52 -24.40 10.18 12.07
CA ILE A 52 -24.65 11.48 11.49
C ILE A 52 -24.02 11.33 10.11
N GLY A 53 -24.85 10.94 9.14
CA GLY A 53 -24.42 10.75 7.76
C GLY A 53 -23.59 11.94 7.33
N SER A 54 -22.36 11.65 6.89
CA SER A 54 -21.43 12.50 6.15
C SER A 54 -21.88 13.96 6.05
N GLN A 55 -21.89 14.68 7.18
CA GLN A 55 -21.88 16.13 7.13
C GLN A 55 -20.43 16.46 6.86
N ILE A 56 -20.09 16.38 5.57
CA ILE A 56 -18.99 17.12 4.99
C ILE A 56 -19.23 18.55 5.46
N THR A 57 -18.60 18.93 6.57
CA THR A 57 -18.38 20.34 6.85
C THR A 57 -17.54 20.78 5.68
N THR A 58 -18.21 21.36 4.68
CA THR A 58 -17.57 22.04 3.56
C THR A 58 -16.84 23.23 4.14
N SER A 59 -15.71 22.99 4.80
CA SER A 59 -14.66 23.99 4.84
C SER A 59 -14.28 24.16 3.38
N GLN A 60 -14.89 25.15 2.72
CA GLN A 60 -14.53 25.59 1.39
C GLN A 60 -13.13 26.17 1.48
N HIS A 61 -12.14 25.29 1.61
CA HIS A 61 -10.76 25.68 1.51
C HIS A 61 -10.56 26.12 0.06
N PRO A 62 -9.95 27.29 -0.21
CA PRO A 62 -9.77 27.80 -1.58
C PRO A 62 -9.08 26.82 -2.54
N SER A 63 -8.32 25.84 -2.01
CA SER A 63 -7.72 24.77 -2.81
C SER A 63 -8.75 23.78 -3.36
N GLN A 64 -9.91 23.62 -2.72
CA GLN A 64 -10.95 22.67 -3.16
C GLN A 64 -11.49 23.04 -4.54
N ASN A 65 -11.69 24.35 -4.80
CA ASN A 65 -12.08 24.83 -6.12
C ASN A 65 -11.01 24.55 -7.18
N ARG A 66 -9.72 24.59 -6.80
CA ARG A 66 -8.62 24.26 -7.71
C ARG A 66 -8.59 22.77 -8.04
N PHE A 67 -8.91 21.91 -7.07
CA PHE A 67 -9.01 20.47 -7.28
C PHE A 67 -10.18 20.11 -8.20
N THR A 68 -11.35 20.74 -8.04
CA THR A 68 -12.51 20.52 -8.94
C THR A 68 -12.20 20.94 -10.38
N ILE A 69 -11.48 22.05 -10.57
CA ILE A 69 -11.05 22.47 -11.92
C ILE A 69 -10.04 21.46 -12.50
N ALA A 70 -9.07 21.00 -11.69
CA ALA A 70 -8.08 20.03 -12.13
C ALA A 70 -8.71 18.67 -12.49
N GLU A 71 -9.71 18.24 -11.72
CA GLU A 71 -10.47 17.01 -11.96
C GLU A 71 -11.29 17.10 -13.24
N ALA A 72 -12.01 18.22 -13.46
CA ALA A 72 -12.74 18.45 -14.71
C ALA A 72 -11.82 18.47 -15.94
N ILE A 73 -10.61 19.04 -15.81
CA ILE A 73 -9.59 19.01 -16.88
C ILE A 73 -9.10 17.58 -17.11
N ALA A 74 -8.84 16.81 -16.06
CA ALA A 74 -8.43 15.42 -16.18
C ALA A 74 -9.52 14.58 -16.86
N ASP A 75 -10.77 14.73 -16.46
CA ASP A 75 -11.90 14.03 -17.08
C ASP A 75 -12.09 14.42 -18.56
N GLU A 76 -11.83 15.67 -18.94
CA GLU A 76 -11.86 16.05 -20.36
C GLU A 76 -10.69 15.45 -21.16
N VAL A 77 -9.50 15.37 -20.54
CA VAL A 77 -8.27 14.83 -21.16
C VAL A 77 -8.32 13.31 -21.32
N PHE A 78 -8.84 12.60 -20.32
CA PHE A 78 -8.91 11.14 -20.27
C PHE A 78 -10.26 10.56 -20.72
N GLY A 79 -11.34 11.34 -20.66
CA GLY A 79 -12.69 10.92 -21.05
C GLY A 79 -13.00 11.09 -22.53
N ARG A 80 -12.19 11.85 -23.29
CA ARG A 80 -12.15 11.67 -24.75
C ARG A 80 -11.34 10.42 -25.05
N PRO A 81 -11.86 9.47 -25.87
CA PRO A 81 -10.96 8.57 -26.55
C PRO A 81 -10.06 9.46 -27.41
N GLN A 82 -8.84 9.71 -26.93
CA GLN A 82 -7.77 10.21 -27.77
C GLN A 82 -7.70 9.17 -28.87
N ASN A 83 -8.24 9.50 -30.04
CA ASN A 83 -7.84 8.86 -31.28
C ASN A 83 -6.33 9.11 -31.33
N GLU A 84 -5.54 8.18 -30.79
CA GLU A 84 -4.09 8.23 -30.82
C GLU A 84 -3.74 8.59 -32.25
N LYS A 85 -3.19 9.80 -32.43
CA LYS A 85 -2.90 10.30 -33.76
C LYS A 85 -1.80 9.41 -34.31
N ALA A 86 -2.18 8.39 -35.06
CA ALA A 86 -1.26 7.54 -35.77
C ALA A 86 -0.38 8.46 -36.64
N CYS A 87 0.93 8.27 -36.55
CA CYS A 87 1.87 9.09 -37.32
C CYS A 87 1.59 8.89 -38.81
N THR A 88 1.26 9.96 -39.55
CA THR A 88 0.96 9.89 -41.00
C THR A 88 2.14 9.39 -41.83
N PHE A 89 3.34 9.39 -41.26
CA PHE A 89 4.58 8.91 -41.88
C PHE A 89 4.94 7.47 -41.49
N GLU A 90 4.23 6.86 -40.55
CA GLU A 90 4.50 5.48 -40.11
C GLU A 90 3.64 4.49 -40.92
N PRO A 91 4.26 3.64 -41.75
CA PRO A 91 3.53 2.73 -42.65
C PRO A 91 2.69 1.67 -41.91
N ASN A 92 2.96 1.46 -40.61
CA ASN A 92 2.27 0.47 -39.78
C ASN A 92 1.24 1.09 -38.81
N ALA A 93 0.91 2.38 -38.97
CA ALA A 93 -0.10 3.10 -38.17
C ALA A 93 0.09 2.98 -36.65
N ARG A 94 1.34 2.89 -36.17
CA ARG A 94 1.64 2.83 -34.73
C ARG A 94 1.38 4.20 -34.06
N PRO A 95 0.99 4.21 -32.77
CA PRO A 95 0.81 5.47 -32.02
C PRO A 95 2.13 6.26 -31.94
N CYS A 96 2.02 7.60 -31.99
CA CYS A 96 3.14 8.52 -32.24
C CYS A 96 4.29 8.39 -31.24
N ASP A 97 4.09 7.93 -30.02
CA ASP A 97 5.16 7.91 -29.00
C ASP A 97 6.33 6.95 -29.32
N HIS A 98 6.16 6.06 -30.29
CA HIS A 98 7.12 4.99 -30.62
C HIS A 98 8.04 5.27 -31.80
N CYS A 99 7.87 6.38 -32.52
CA CYS A 99 8.78 6.76 -33.61
C CYS A 99 9.83 7.75 -33.11
N ALA A 100 11.11 7.54 -33.46
CA ALA A 100 12.23 8.40 -33.05
C ALA A 100 12.02 9.91 -33.35
N MET A 101 11.22 10.24 -34.38
CA MET A 101 10.86 11.63 -34.69
C MET A 101 9.82 12.26 -33.73
N CYS A 102 8.92 11.46 -33.15
CA CYS A 102 7.91 11.93 -32.19
C CYS A 102 8.46 11.95 -30.76
N SER A 103 9.24 10.95 -30.36
CA SER A 103 9.80 10.84 -28.99
C SER A 103 10.70 12.02 -28.61
N SER A 104 11.31 12.70 -29.60
CA SER A 104 12.14 13.90 -29.39
C SER A 104 11.34 15.21 -29.25
N ARG A 105 10.05 15.20 -29.64
CA ARG A 105 9.17 16.38 -29.64
C ARG A 105 8.20 16.42 -28.45
N GLY A 106 8.23 15.39 -27.61
CA GLY A 106 7.42 15.33 -26.37
C GLY A 106 5.91 15.26 -26.61
N PHE A 107 5.49 14.58 -27.69
CA PHE A 107 4.12 14.10 -27.83
C PHE A 107 3.96 12.79 -27.05
#